data_AF-A0A2D7B4L8-F1
#
_entry.id   AF-A0A2D7B4L8-F1
#
_cell.length_a   1.000
_cell.length_b   1.000
_cell.length_c   1.000
_cell.angle_alpha   90.00
_cell.angle_beta   90.00
_cell.angle_gamma   90.00
#
_symmetry.space_group_name_H-M   'P 1'
#
loop_
_entity.id
_entity.type
_entity.pdbx_description
1 polymer ?
#
loop_
_entity_poly.entity_id
_entity_poly.type
_entity_poly.pdbx_seq_one_letter_code
_entity_poly.pdbx_strand_id
1 'polypeptide(L)'
;YNTHAQASYHKEGESDEYGDVRMGQMKEIRDFLKNKSNPKNPAIFAGDFNCTAGMKEYDFLVKEADLQRMLTVATEWDHVFAVRKANWEYTASPTRLLTSAKTENGEEIRLSDHDGYMTTITIKNKNTSK
;
A
#
# COMPACT_ATOMS: atom_id res chain seq x y z
N TYR A 1 -9.12 2.33 4.08
CA TYR A 1 -8.81 3.60 3.38
C TYR A 1 -8.19 3.26 2.04
N ASN A 2 -8.45 4.06 1.01
CA ASN A 2 -7.88 3.87 -0.32
C ASN A 2 -7.22 5.18 -0.78
N THR A 3 -6.12 5.08 -1.52
CA THR A 3 -5.43 6.23 -2.11
C THR A 3 -4.84 5.87 -3.47
N HIS A 4 -4.64 6.90 -4.29
CA HIS A 4 -3.77 6.88 -5.45
C HIS A 4 -2.85 8.09 -5.32
N ALA A 5 -1.61 7.87 -4.88
CA ALA A 5 -0.65 8.94 -4.63
C ALA A 5 -0.05 9.48 -5.93
N GLN A 6 0.45 10.71 -5.89
CA GLN A 6 1.03 11.40 -7.05
C GLN A 6 2.02 10.49 -7.79
N ALA A 7 1.85 10.25 -9.09
CA ALA A 7 2.79 9.46 -9.88
C ALA A 7 4.10 10.21 -10.18
N SER A 8 5.17 9.47 -10.46
CA SER A 8 6.44 10.03 -10.93
C SER A 8 6.35 10.37 -12.41
N TYR A 9 6.74 11.60 -12.77
CA TYR A 9 6.88 12.02 -14.16
C TYR A 9 8.23 12.71 -14.35
N HIS A 10 9.35 12.02 -14.13
CA HIS A 10 10.67 12.60 -14.37
C HIS A 10 11.28 12.05 -15.65
N LYS A 11 11.86 12.95 -16.45
CA LYS A 11 12.84 12.57 -17.48
C LYS A 11 14.18 12.30 -16.79
N GLU A 12 14.98 11.43 -17.39
CA GLU A 12 16.33 11.14 -16.90
C GLU A 12 17.12 12.45 -16.72
N GLY A 13 17.58 12.72 -15.48
CA GLY A 13 18.35 13.92 -15.13
C GLY A 13 17.56 15.08 -14.50
N GLU A 14 16.25 14.99 -14.34
CA GLU A 14 15.43 16.03 -13.67
C GLU A 14 15.21 15.73 -12.16
N SER A 15 15.00 16.78 -11.36
CA SER A 15 14.64 16.63 -9.94
C SER A 15 13.23 16.07 -9.79
N ASP A 16 13.04 15.11 -8.88
CA ASP A 16 11.75 14.50 -8.61
C ASP A 16 10.85 15.38 -7.72
N GLU A 17 10.36 16.49 -8.28
CA GLU A 17 9.39 17.38 -7.63
C GLU A 17 8.10 16.65 -7.23
N TYR A 18 7.74 15.60 -7.98
CA TYR A 18 6.60 14.73 -7.70
C TYR A 18 6.83 13.86 -6.45
N GLY A 19 8.06 13.45 -6.19
CA GLY A 19 8.46 12.80 -4.94
C GLY A 19 8.16 13.65 -3.71
N ASP A 20 8.36 14.97 -3.78
CA ASP A 20 8.04 15.86 -2.65
C ASP A 20 6.54 16.01 -2.42
N VAL A 21 5.74 16.07 -3.49
CA VAL A 21 4.26 16.01 -3.39
C VAL A 21 3.81 14.70 -2.76
N ARG A 22 4.32 13.57 -3.26
CA ARG A 22 4.02 12.23 -2.75
C ARG A 22 4.41 12.09 -1.29
N MET A 23 5.57 12.60 -0.89
CA MET A 23 6.00 12.66 0.51
C MET A 23 5.05 13.51 1.37
N GLY A 24 4.54 14.63 0.83
CA GLY A 24 3.47 15.42 1.45
C GLY A 24 2.23 14.57 1.74
N GLN A 25 1.77 13.78 0.76
CA GLN A 25 0.63 12.87 0.92
C GLN A 25 0.90 11.77 1.97
N MET A 26 2.12 11.24 2.07
CA MET A 26 2.46 10.27 3.11
C MET A 26 2.44 10.90 4.52
N LYS A 27 2.85 12.17 4.65
CA LYS A 27 2.72 12.93 5.90
C LYS A 27 1.25 13.17 6.26
N GLU A 28 0.39 13.43 5.29
CA GLU A 28 -1.06 13.54 5.52
C GLU A 28 -1.66 12.24 6.05
N ILE A 29 -1.24 11.08 5.52
CA ILE A 29 -1.66 9.76 6.04
C ILE A 29 -1.25 9.61 7.51
N ARG A 30 0.00 9.92 7.86
CA ARG A 30 0.47 9.89 9.26
C ARG A 30 -0.36 10.82 10.15
N ASP A 31 -0.62 12.05 9.70
CA ASP A 31 -1.34 13.04 10.49
C ASP A 31 -2.82 12.67 10.66
N PHE A 32 -3.44 12.10 9.64
CA PHE A 32 -4.77 11.52 9.73
C PHE A 32 -4.80 10.37 10.75
N LEU A 33 -3.84 9.45 10.69
CA LEU A 33 -3.74 8.33 11.62
C LEU A 33 -3.60 8.79 13.06
N LYS A 34 -2.73 9.77 13.30
CA LYS A 34 -2.44 10.32 14.63
C LYS A 34 -3.59 11.11 15.23
N ASN A 35 -4.28 11.92 14.42
CA ASN A 35 -5.19 12.95 14.94
C ASN A 35 -6.67 12.69 14.67
N LYS A 36 -7.01 11.86 13.68
CA LYS A 36 -8.39 11.73 13.16
C LYS A 36 -8.87 10.28 13.09
N SER A 37 -7.98 9.32 12.93
CA SER A 37 -8.37 7.91 12.84
C SER A 37 -8.87 7.38 14.18
N ASN A 38 -9.76 6.38 14.14
CA ASN A 38 -10.20 5.69 15.35
C ASN A 38 -9.06 4.81 15.88
N PRO A 39 -8.52 5.04 17.09
CA PRO A 39 -7.38 4.28 17.61
C PRO A 39 -7.73 2.85 18.03
N LYS A 40 -9.02 2.53 18.22
CA LYS A 40 -9.49 1.25 18.76
C LYS A 40 -9.80 0.21 17.70
N ASN A 41 -10.24 0.60 16.50
CA ASN A 41 -10.67 -0.33 15.46
C ASN A 41 -9.52 -0.69 14.52
N PRO A 42 -9.47 -1.91 13.95
CA PRO A 42 -8.45 -2.24 12.96
C PRO A 42 -8.65 -1.40 11.69
N ALA A 43 -7.57 -1.13 10.96
CA ALA A 43 -7.62 -0.34 9.74
C ALA A 43 -6.60 -0.81 8.71
N ILE A 44 -6.98 -0.67 7.44
CA ILE A 44 -6.17 -1.05 6.28
C ILE A 44 -6.14 0.13 5.31
N PHE A 45 -4.99 0.37 4.70
CA PHE A 45 -4.81 1.18 3.50
C PHE A 45 -4.55 0.28 2.30
N ALA A 46 -5.10 0.62 1.15
CA ALA A 46 -4.84 -0.08 -0.11
C ALA A 46 -4.83 0.90 -1.28
N GLY A 47 -4.04 0.62 -2.31
CA GLY A 47 -4.05 1.37 -3.56
C GLY A 47 -2.64 1.57 -4.13
N ASP A 48 -2.57 2.45 -5.12
CA ASP A 48 -1.33 2.83 -5.77
C ASP A 48 -0.66 3.96 -4.97
N PHE A 49 0.45 3.66 -4.32
CA PHE A 49 1.22 4.66 -3.58
C PHE A 49 2.31 5.30 -4.43
N ASN A 50 2.52 4.81 -5.65
CA ASN A 50 3.60 5.18 -6.54
C ASN A 50 4.96 5.26 -5.81
N CYS A 51 5.20 4.36 -4.86
CA CYS A 51 6.48 4.22 -4.17
C CYS A 51 6.74 2.77 -3.78
N THR A 52 8.00 2.34 -3.76
CA THR A 52 8.41 0.99 -3.38
C THR A 52 9.47 1.00 -2.27
N ALA A 53 9.81 -0.17 -1.73
CA ALA A 53 10.83 -0.32 -0.71
C ALA A 53 12.17 0.28 -1.15
N GLY A 54 12.79 1.07 -0.26
CA GLY A 54 14.01 1.82 -0.56
C GLY A 54 13.75 3.27 -1.01
N MET A 55 12.52 3.63 -1.37
CA MET A 55 12.14 5.03 -1.57
C MET A 55 11.80 5.71 -0.23
N LYS A 56 12.10 7.01 -0.12
CA LYS A 56 11.88 7.80 1.10
C LYS A 56 10.42 7.77 1.55
N GLU A 57 9.47 7.80 0.62
CA GLU A 57 8.02 7.83 0.86
C GLU A 57 7.53 6.51 1.44
N TYR A 58 7.99 5.38 0.86
CA TYR A 58 7.66 4.06 1.36
C TYR A 58 8.23 3.85 2.77
N ASP A 59 9.49 4.20 2.96
CA ASP A 59 10.15 4.08 4.26
C ASP A 59 9.45 4.93 5.32
N PHE A 60 8.99 6.12 4.96
CA PHE A 60 8.18 6.97 5.83
C PHE A 60 6.85 6.30 6.22
N LEU A 61 6.14 5.69 5.28
CA LEU A 61 4.91 4.95 5.58
C LEU A 61 5.14 3.83 6.59
N VAL A 62 6.20 3.03 6.38
CA VAL A 62 6.48 1.88 7.25
C VAL A 62 7.00 2.29 8.62
N LYS A 63 7.89 3.28 8.69
CA LYS A 63 8.59 3.67 9.93
C LYS A 63 7.86 4.74 10.71
N GLU A 64 7.40 5.80 10.04
CA GLU A 64 6.84 7.00 10.69
C GLU A 64 5.31 6.96 10.79
N ALA A 65 4.63 6.38 9.80
CA ALA A 65 3.18 6.17 9.85
C ALA A 65 2.77 4.81 10.46
N ASP A 66 3.77 4.02 10.92
CA ASP A 66 3.62 2.71 11.57
C ASP A 66 2.74 1.73 10.77
N LEU A 67 2.95 1.70 9.45
CA LEU A 67 2.24 0.82 8.54
C LEU A 67 2.97 -0.51 8.34
N GLN A 68 2.23 -1.61 8.44
CA GLN A 68 2.70 -2.95 8.14
C GLN A 68 2.28 -3.34 6.73
N ARG A 69 3.23 -3.65 5.83
CA ARG A 69 2.89 -4.19 4.51
C ARG A 69 2.25 -5.58 4.62
N MET A 70 1.16 -5.78 3.89
CA MET A 70 0.36 -7.00 3.91
C MET A 70 0.43 -7.78 2.59
N LEU A 71 1.10 -7.25 1.56
CA LEU A 71 1.43 -8.04 0.37
C LEU A 71 2.69 -8.86 0.63
N THR A 72 2.62 -10.16 0.34
CA THR A 72 3.71 -11.13 0.58
C THR A 72 4.65 -11.31 -0.61
N VAL A 73 4.33 -10.67 -1.74
CA VAL A 73 5.18 -10.59 -2.93
C VAL A 73 5.79 -9.20 -3.04
N ALA A 74 6.89 -9.05 -3.78
CA ALA A 74 7.39 -7.74 -4.16
C ALA A 74 6.39 -7.05 -5.10
N THR A 75 6.16 -5.76 -4.90
CA THR A 75 5.32 -4.90 -5.74
C THR A 75 6.03 -3.57 -5.91
N GLU A 76 5.81 -2.92 -7.03
CA GLU A 76 6.38 -1.60 -7.29
C GLU A 76 5.50 -0.54 -6.63
N TRP A 77 4.32 -0.29 -7.18
CA TRP A 77 3.54 0.91 -6.87
C TRP A 77 2.32 0.62 -5.98
N ASP A 78 1.68 -0.52 -6.20
CA ASP A 78 0.49 -0.96 -5.46
C ASP A 78 0.85 -1.63 -4.13
N HIS A 79 0.22 -1.18 -3.05
CA HIS A 79 0.41 -1.75 -1.72
C HIS A 79 -0.90 -1.92 -0.97
N VAL A 80 -0.88 -2.90 -0.07
CA VAL A 80 -1.86 -3.03 1.01
C VAL A 80 -1.10 -2.95 2.32
N PHE A 81 -1.50 -2.03 3.18
CA PHE A 81 -0.90 -1.80 4.49
C PHE A 81 -1.94 -1.97 5.61
N ALA A 82 -1.60 -2.69 6.67
CA ALA A 82 -2.32 -2.65 7.93
C ALA A 82 -1.77 -1.54 8.81
N VAL A 83 -2.65 -0.83 9.51
CA VAL A 83 -2.26 0.16 10.52
C VAL A 83 -1.94 -0.60 11.81
N ARG A 84 -0.68 -0.58 12.26
CA ARG A 84 -0.32 -1.27 13.51
C ARG A 84 -1.03 -0.62 14.69
N LYS A 85 -1.63 -1.47 15.52
CA LYS A 85 -2.37 -1.06 16.73
C LYS A 85 -2.10 -2.08 17.82
N ALA A 86 -1.94 -1.61 19.06
CA ALA A 86 -1.52 -2.45 20.18
C ALA A 86 -2.39 -3.72 20.34
N ASN A 87 -3.71 -3.57 20.23
CA ASN A 87 -4.69 -4.63 20.47
C ASN A 87 -4.99 -5.53 19.26
N TRP A 88 -4.39 -5.27 18.09
CA TRP A 88 -4.70 -5.99 16.86
C TRP A 88 -3.47 -6.69 16.30
N GLU A 89 -3.69 -7.88 15.77
CA GLU A 89 -2.72 -8.63 15.00
C GLU A 89 -3.26 -8.82 13.58
N TYR A 90 -2.38 -8.64 12.60
CA TYR A 90 -2.70 -8.76 11.18
C TYR A 90 -1.78 -9.82 10.56
N THR A 91 -2.39 -10.78 9.87
CA THR A 91 -1.67 -11.82 9.13
C THR A 91 -2.21 -11.89 7.70
N ALA A 92 -1.32 -11.84 6.72
CA ALA A 92 -1.68 -11.99 5.31
C ALA A 92 -1.50 -13.44 4.86
N SER A 93 -2.42 -13.92 4.03
CA SER A 93 -2.19 -15.11 3.21
C SER A 93 -1.16 -14.82 2.12
N PRO A 94 -0.57 -15.87 1.50
CA PRO A 94 0.16 -15.70 0.25
C PRO A 94 -0.64 -14.85 -0.75
N THR A 95 0.04 -13.89 -1.37
CA THR A 95 -0.56 -12.95 -2.32
C THR A 95 -0.62 -13.62 -3.68
N ARG A 96 -1.81 -13.65 -4.28
CA ARG A 96 -2.01 -14.10 -5.65
C ARG A 96 -1.86 -12.93 -6.60
N LEU A 97 -0.93 -13.06 -7.55
CA LEU A 97 -0.83 -12.15 -8.69
C LEU A 97 -1.97 -12.43 -9.67
N LEU A 98 -2.64 -11.38 -10.11
CA LEU A 98 -3.66 -11.40 -11.16
C LEU A 98 -3.06 -10.68 -12.36
N THR A 99 -2.62 -11.45 -13.36
CA THR A 99 -1.99 -10.86 -14.54
C THR A 99 -2.97 -9.94 -15.25
N SER A 100 -2.48 -8.76 -15.61
CA SER A 100 -3.24 -7.72 -16.29
C SER A 100 -3.58 -8.06 -17.73
N ALA A 101 -2.84 -8.98 -18.35
CA ALA A 101 -3.08 -9.48 -19.69
C ALA A 101 -3.50 -10.95 -19.66
N LYS A 102 -4.40 -11.30 -20.59
CA LYS A 102 -4.67 -12.68 -21.00
C LYS A 102 -4.75 -12.76 -22.52
N THR A 103 -4.38 -13.89 -23.09
CA THR A 103 -4.62 -14.17 -24.52
C THR A 103 -5.94 -14.91 -24.67
N GLU A 104 -6.83 -14.40 -25.52
CA GLU A 104 -8.11 -15.03 -25.85
C GLU A 104 -8.29 -14.98 -27.37
N ASN A 105 -8.52 -16.14 -28.00
CA ASN A 105 -8.63 -16.28 -29.47
C ASN A 105 -7.45 -15.71 -30.28
N GLY A 106 -6.24 -15.71 -29.70
CA GLY A 106 -5.03 -15.19 -30.33
C GLY A 106 -4.85 -13.67 -30.18
N GLU A 107 -5.77 -12.98 -29.51
CA GLU A 107 -5.66 -11.56 -29.18
C GLU A 107 -5.26 -11.37 -27.72
N GLU A 108 -4.37 -10.41 -27.45
CA GLU A 108 -4.07 -10.00 -26.08
C GLU A 108 -5.15 -9.04 -25.58
N ILE A 109 -5.81 -9.43 -24.49
CA ILE A 109 -6.76 -8.59 -23.77
C ILE A 109 -6.05 -8.12 -22.50
N ARG A 110 -5.79 -6.82 -22.44
CA ARG A 110 -5.20 -6.15 -21.28
C ARG A 110 -6.26 -5.38 -20.50
N LEU A 111 -6.43 -5.72 -19.23
CA LEU A 111 -7.42 -5.14 -18.32
C LEU A 111 -6.91 -3.87 -17.62
N SER A 112 -5.59 -3.73 -17.50
CA SER A 112 -4.92 -2.67 -16.77
C SER A 112 -3.46 -2.57 -17.23
N ASP A 113 -2.82 -1.43 -17.05
CA ASP A 113 -1.37 -1.30 -17.20
C ASP A 113 -0.61 -1.93 -16.02
N HIS A 114 -1.25 -2.04 -14.85
CA HIS A 114 -0.74 -2.71 -13.65
C HIS A 114 -1.38 -4.08 -13.44
N ASP A 115 -0.59 -5.03 -12.93
CA ASP A 115 -1.12 -6.31 -12.43
C ASP A 115 -1.97 -6.11 -11.16
N GLY A 116 -2.97 -6.97 -10.98
CA GLY A 116 -3.77 -7.00 -9.76
C GLY A 116 -3.10 -7.84 -8.66
N TYR A 117 -3.28 -7.43 -7.40
CA TYR A 117 -2.80 -8.17 -6.24
C TYR A 117 -3.96 -8.56 -5.33
N MET A 118 -4.09 -9.86 -5.06
CA MET A 118 -5.12 -10.38 -4.15
C MET A 118 -4.48 -11.04 -2.94
N THR A 119 -4.87 -10.61 -1.74
CA THR A 119 -4.49 -11.26 -0.47
C THR A 119 -5.68 -11.27 0.48
N THR A 120 -5.71 -12.26 1.37
CA THR A 120 -6.65 -12.32 2.48
C THR A 120 -5.93 -11.91 3.76
N ILE A 121 -6.45 -10.90 4.45
CA ILE A 121 -5.91 -10.43 5.72
C ILE A 121 -6.80 -10.92 6.85
N THR A 122 -6.23 -11.73 7.74
CA THR A 122 -6.86 -12.11 9.00
C THR A 122 -6.54 -11.07 10.05
N ILE A 123 -7.57 -10.60 10.76
CA ILE A 123 -7.47 -9.57 11.79
C ILE A 123 -7.94 -10.18 13.11
N LYS A 124 -7.06 -10.24 14.11
CA LYS A 124 -7.38 -10.81 15.43
C LYS A 124 -7.25 -9.76 16.52
N ASN A 125 -8.24 -9.72 17.41
CA ASN A 125 -8.13 -8.94 18.64
C ASN A 125 -7.31 -9.75 19.65
N LYS A 126 -6.18 -9.20 20.08
CA LYS A 126 -5.29 -9.84 21.07
C LYS A 126 -5.97 -10.03 22.42
N ASN A 127 -6.95 -9.19 22.74
CA ASN A 127 -7.62 -9.21 24.04
C ASN A 127 -8.76 -10.23 24.14
N THR A 128 -9.25 -10.77 23.01
CA THR A 128 -10.30 -11.79 22.98
C THR A 128 -9.76 -13.19 22.71
N SER A 129 -8.44 -13.33 22.58
CA SER A 129 -7.76 -14.63 22.43
C SER A 129 -7.45 -15.20 23.82
N LYS A 130 -8.50 -15.64 24.52
CA LYS A 130 -8.43 -16.44 25.75
C LYS A 130 -9.31 -17.67 25.60
#